data_AF-A0A416CH46-F1
#
_entry.id   AF-A0A416CH46-F1
#
_cell.length_a   1.000
_cell.length_b   1.000
_cell.length_c   1.000
_cell.angle_alpha   90.00
_cell.angle_beta   90.00
_cell.angle_gamma   90.00
#
_symmetry.space_group_name_H-M   'P 1'
#
loop_
_entity.id
_entity.type
_entity.pdbx_description
1 polymer ?
#
loop_
_entity_poly.entity_id
_entity_poly.type
_entity_poly.pdbx_seq_one_letter_code
_entity_poly.pdbx_strand_id
1 'polypeptide(L)'
;MTSNNEVAYYLIFDTNVLFQAYEKKADFTSFSFNATYKNIIDMINQLDIYNQVVLGIPLVVWSEMEKQIIEKHDELLLTYKKTITKKIFPEYSIQENPTINYSEYIKIKILKYKEELSEGLNEVIEIPIASNSRFKSIINRAFSKLPPFEGKDKKSDKGFKDALLWESVLEFALKHPKSKIIYYSKDNAFGNFLLKEFTESVADSLLFICKNEDEVKTQLEMWAKEIDKYSYQPIEDFDENKEIVEWLNSEDFITQIMSRGFGLVENGRLISSTTAHLIDIDNIECMTSNEDSKEYYIEGVLQVIYELRDGGKTSETINVGIEVTILDDSIYFIECAYRIDDEDDEGDEDESEV
;
A
#
# COMPACT_ATOMS: atom_id res chain seq x y z
N MET A 1 -4.63 45.03 -0.05
CA MET A 1 -3.66 44.78 1.03
C MET A 1 -4.43 44.17 2.19
N THR A 2 -4.37 42.84 2.30
CA THR A 2 -4.93 42.06 3.42
C THR A 2 -4.01 40.85 3.59
N SER A 3 -3.24 40.90 4.69
CA SER A 3 -2.58 39.79 5.42
C SER A 3 -1.80 38.72 4.64
N ASN A 4 -0.57 39.06 4.25
CA ASN A 4 0.43 38.14 3.69
C ASN A 4 1.15 37.31 4.79
N ASN A 5 0.38 36.65 5.67
CA ASN A 5 0.89 35.96 6.85
C ASN A 5 0.28 34.56 7.07
N GLU A 6 -0.34 33.99 6.04
CA GLU A 6 -0.84 32.61 6.11
C GLU A 6 0.30 31.63 5.88
N VAL A 7 0.42 30.66 6.78
CA VAL A 7 1.35 29.54 6.67
C VAL A 7 0.82 28.61 5.59
N ALA A 8 1.65 28.23 4.62
CA ALA A 8 1.27 27.28 3.58
C ALA A 8 1.55 25.83 4.04
N TYR A 9 0.66 24.90 3.73
CA TYR A 9 0.78 23.49 4.14
C TYR A 9 1.02 22.60 2.92
N TYR A 10 2.09 21.80 2.95
CA TYR A 10 2.48 20.92 1.84
C TYR A 10 2.69 19.48 2.31
N LEU A 11 2.05 18.51 1.67
CA LEU A 11 2.35 17.08 1.88
C LEU A 11 3.05 16.53 0.65
N ILE A 12 4.30 16.14 0.81
CA ILE A 12 5.19 15.69 -0.26
C ILE A 12 5.42 14.19 -0.15
N PHE A 13 5.22 13.48 -1.25
CA PHE A 13 5.39 12.02 -1.31
C PHE A 13 6.75 11.60 -1.84
N ASP A 14 7.25 10.47 -1.33
CA ASP A 14 8.36 9.68 -1.89
C ASP A 14 7.84 8.52 -2.75
N THR A 15 8.66 7.99 -3.64
CA THR A 15 8.34 6.86 -4.51
C THR A 15 7.91 5.63 -3.72
N ASN A 16 8.60 5.30 -2.63
CA ASN A 16 8.31 4.11 -1.82
C ASN A 16 6.93 4.14 -1.14
N VAL A 17 6.34 5.33 -0.98
CA VAL A 17 5.02 5.51 -0.39
C VAL A 17 3.95 5.25 -1.44
N LEU A 18 4.15 5.74 -2.66
CA LEU A 18 3.16 5.66 -3.75
C LEU A 18 3.31 4.38 -4.61
N PHE A 19 4.39 3.63 -4.41
CA PHE A 19 4.72 2.46 -5.20
C PHE A 19 3.61 1.41 -5.19
N GLN A 20 3.24 0.92 -6.37
CA GLN A 20 2.34 -0.19 -6.56
C GLN A 20 3.16 -1.46 -6.85
N ALA A 21 2.96 -2.50 -6.05
CA ALA A 21 3.56 -3.80 -6.30
C ALA A 21 2.88 -4.45 -7.52
N TYR A 22 3.62 -4.62 -8.62
CA TYR A 22 3.13 -5.28 -9.83
C TYR A 22 3.28 -6.81 -9.73
N GLU A 23 2.73 -7.42 -8.67
CA GLU A 23 2.83 -8.86 -8.43
C GLU A 23 1.57 -9.62 -8.89
N LYS A 24 1.80 -10.69 -9.68
CA LYS A 24 0.88 -11.74 -10.20
C LYS A 24 -0.49 -11.36 -10.82
N LYS A 25 -0.98 -10.13 -10.69
CA LYS A 25 -2.19 -9.59 -11.36
C LYS A 25 -2.05 -8.08 -11.67
N ALA A 26 -0.85 -7.65 -12.02
CA ALA A 26 -0.55 -6.27 -12.38
C ALA A 26 -1.32 -5.83 -13.64
N ASP A 27 -2.13 -4.77 -13.52
CA ASP A 27 -2.73 -4.11 -14.68
C ASP A 27 -1.72 -3.17 -15.35
N PHE A 28 -1.22 -3.56 -16.51
CA PHE A 28 -0.33 -2.73 -17.34
C PHE A 28 -1.10 -1.85 -18.35
N THR A 29 -2.43 -1.83 -18.30
CA THR A 29 -3.27 -1.01 -19.21
C THR A 29 -3.66 0.35 -18.62
N SER A 30 -3.38 0.55 -17.34
CA SER A 30 -3.66 1.77 -16.58
C SER A 30 -2.46 2.18 -15.72
N PHE A 31 -2.54 3.37 -15.14
CA PHE A 31 -1.58 3.86 -14.16
C PHE A 31 -2.35 4.51 -13.02
N SER A 32 -1.97 4.19 -11.79
CA SER A 32 -2.53 4.79 -10.58
C SER A 32 -1.51 4.75 -9.46
N PHE A 33 -1.69 5.58 -8.44
CA PHE A 33 -1.01 5.37 -7.16
C PHE A 33 -1.64 4.22 -6.38
N ASN A 34 -0.92 3.73 -5.37
CA ASN A 34 -1.45 2.73 -4.44
C ASN A 34 -2.51 3.33 -3.49
N ALA A 35 -3.11 2.46 -2.66
CA ALA A 35 -4.15 2.84 -1.70
C ALA A 35 -3.72 3.96 -0.74
N THR A 36 -2.44 3.99 -0.34
CA THR A 36 -1.87 5.04 0.54
C THR A 36 -2.22 6.45 0.07
N TYR A 37 -2.15 6.70 -1.25
CA TYR A 37 -2.50 8.02 -1.78
C TYR A 37 -3.95 8.38 -1.50
N LYS A 38 -4.87 7.45 -1.77
CA LYS A 38 -6.31 7.65 -1.54
C LYS A 38 -6.60 7.84 -0.05
N ASN A 39 -5.98 7.05 0.82
CA ASN A 39 -6.14 7.16 2.27
C ASN A 39 -5.76 8.56 2.76
N ILE A 40 -4.63 9.11 2.30
CA ILE A 40 -4.21 10.47 2.66
C ILE A 40 -5.18 11.53 2.12
N ILE A 41 -5.68 11.37 0.89
CA ILE A 41 -6.72 12.26 0.32
C ILE A 41 -7.98 12.25 1.20
N ASP A 42 -8.45 11.06 1.57
CA ASP A 42 -9.65 10.89 2.36
C ASP A 42 -9.49 11.50 3.76
N MET A 43 -8.32 11.35 4.39
CA MET A 43 -7.98 12.03 5.64
C MET A 43 -8.04 13.56 5.52
N ILE A 44 -7.47 14.13 4.45
CA ILE A 44 -7.49 15.59 4.22
C ILE A 44 -8.94 16.09 4.00
N ASN A 45 -9.74 15.32 3.26
CA ASN A 45 -11.14 15.64 2.99
C ASN A 45 -11.99 15.54 4.26
N GLN A 46 -11.80 14.51 5.09
CA GLN A 46 -12.50 14.35 6.37
C GLN A 46 -12.20 15.48 7.34
N LEU A 47 -10.97 16.00 7.32
CA LEU A 47 -10.55 17.15 8.12
C LEU A 47 -11.06 18.49 7.57
N ASP A 48 -11.69 18.52 6.39
CA ASP A 48 -12.13 19.74 5.70
C ASP A 48 -10.98 20.75 5.45
N ILE A 49 -9.76 20.24 5.22
CA ILE A 49 -8.55 21.07 4.98
C ILE A 49 -8.02 20.99 3.54
N TYR A 50 -8.81 20.44 2.60
CA TYR A 50 -8.42 20.22 1.20
C TYR A 50 -8.12 21.49 0.41
N ASN A 51 -8.60 22.66 0.86
CA ASN A 51 -8.27 23.96 0.25
C ASN A 51 -7.00 24.61 0.83
N GLN A 52 -6.44 24.03 1.89
CA GLN A 52 -5.31 24.60 2.64
C GLN A 52 -4.05 23.74 2.52
N VAL A 53 -4.21 22.44 2.29
CA VAL A 53 -3.11 21.49 2.09
C VAL A 53 -2.90 21.24 0.60
N VAL A 54 -1.67 21.47 0.14
CA VAL A 54 -1.26 21.20 -1.24
C VAL A 54 -0.41 19.93 -1.30
N LEU A 55 -0.75 19.03 -2.21
CA LEU A 55 -0.07 17.75 -2.38
C LEU A 55 1.06 17.89 -3.39
N GLY A 56 2.30 17.64 -2.96
CA GLY A 56 3.49 17.71 -3.79
C GLY A 56 3.94 16.34 -4.25
N ILE A 57 4.00 16.13 -5.56
CA ILE A 57 4.57 14.90 -6.13
C ILE A 57 5.82 15.28 -6.93
N PRO A 58 7.02 14.96 -6.44
CA PRO A 58 8.24 15.31 -7.13
C PRO A 58 8.37 14.64 -8.50
N LEU A 59 8.90 15.37 -9.47
CA LEU A 59 9.15 14.84 -10.82
C LEU A 59 10.08 13.62 -10.82
N VAL A 60 10.99 13.54 -9.84
CA VAL A 60 11.84 12.35 -9.60
C VAL A 60 10.97 11.12 -9.32
N VAL A 61 9.92 11.27 -8.50
CA VAL A 61 8.98 10.18 -8.15
C VAL A 61 8.21 9.72 -9.38
N TRP A 62 7.63 10.66 -10.15
CA TRP A 62 6.97 10.36 -11.42
C TRP A 62 7.86 9.59 -12.39
N SER A 63 9.10 10.06 -12.55
CA SER A 63 10.08 9.44 -13.45
C SER A 63 10.49 8.04 -12.99
N GLU A 64 10.55 7.83 -11.67
CA GLU A 64 10.88 6.54 -11.10
C GLU A 64 9.75 5.54 -11.26
N MET A 65 8.50 5.95 -10.99
CA MET A 65 7.33 5.09 -11.17
C MET A 65 7.13 4.71 -12.64
N GLU A 66 7.29 5.67 -13.57
CA GLU A 66 7.28 5.39 -15.02
C GLU A 66 8.31 4.32 -15.39
N LYS A 67 9.53 4.45 -14.87
CA LYS A 67 10.59 3.49 -15.15
C LYS A 67 10.27 2.11 -14.56
N GLN A 68 9.79 2.06 -13.33
CA GLN A 68 9.49 0.81 -12.63
C GLN A 68 8.38 0.01 -13.32
N ILE A 69 7.30 0.65 -13.77
CA ILE A 69 6.21 -0.05 -14.49
C ILE A 69 6.68 -0.58 -15.85
N ILE A 70 7.52 0.18 -16.57
CA ILE A 70 8.12 -0.28 -17.84
C ILE A 70 9.03 -1.48 -17.61
N GLU A 71 9.94 -1.40 -16.63
CA GLU A 71 10.86 -2.48 -16.31
C GLU A 71 10.12 -3.76 -15.89
N LYS A 72 9.06 -3.62 -15.06
CA LYS A 72 8.24 -4.77 -14.63
C LYS A 72 7.43 -5.39 -15.77
N HIS A 73 6.84 -4.57 -16.64
CA HIS A 73 6.17 -5.04 -17.85
C HIS A 73 7.13 -5.88 -18.71
N ASP A 74 8.31 -5.35 -19.01
CA ASP A 74 9.29 -6.00 -19.88
C ASP A 74 9.85 -7.29 -19.25
N GLU A 75 10.08 -7.29 -17.93
CA GLU A 75 10.50 -8.46 -17.15
C GLU A 75 9.47 -9.60 -17.23
N LEU A 76 8.20 -9.30 -16.98
CA LEU A 76 7.12 -10.29 -17.03
C LEU A 76 6.86 -10.79 -18.45
N LEU A 77 6.88 -9.89 -19.44
CA LEU A 77 6.74 -10.27 -20.85
C LEU A 77 7.86 -11.22 -21.29
N LEU A 78 9.11 -10.94 -20.89
CA LEU A 78 10.25 -11.81 -21.19
C LEU A 78 10.10 -13.18 -20.52
N THR A 79 9.63 -13.22 -19.28
CA THR A 79 9.40 -14.45 -18.52
C THR A 79 8.30 -15.30 -19.16
N TYR A 80 7.20 -14.65 -19.57
CA TYR A 80 6.09 -15.29 -20.28
C TYR A 80 6.54 -15.87 -21.63
N LYS A 81 7.29 -15.10 -22.44
CA LYS A 81 7.87 -15.57 -23.70
C LYS A 81 8.75 -16.80 -23.50
N LYS A 82 9.68 -16.77 -22.54
CA LYS A 82 10.54 -17.92 -22.21
C LYS A 82 9.74 -19.16 -21.80
N THR A 83 8.63 -18.97 -21.11
CA THR A 83 7.76 -20.06 -20.62
C THR A 83 7.00 -20.70 -21.76
N ILE A 84 6.43 -19.89 -22.65
CA ILE A 84 5.71 -20.37 -23.83
C ILE A 84 6.61 -21.11 -24.81
N THR A 85 7.80 -20.58 -25.12
CA THR A 85 8.70 -21.23 -26.10
C THR A 85 9.12 -22.64 -25.66
N LYS A 86 9.09 -22.94 -24.35
CA LYS A 86 9.38 -24.27 -23.81
C LYS A 86 8.21 -25.24 -23.89
N LYS A 87 6.97 -24.76 -24.09
CA LYS A 87 5.77 -25.60 -24.12
C LYS A 87 5.32 -25.83 -25.56
N ILE A 88 5.11 -27.10 -25.93
CA ILE A 88 4.54 -27.49 -27.22
C ILE A 88 3.06 -27.79 -27.00
N PHE A 89 2.18 -27.10 -27.71
CA PHE A 89 0.75 -27.33 -27.67
C PHE A 89 0.32 -28.06 -28.96
N PRO A 90 -0.15 -29.32 -28.89
CA PRO A 90 -0.46 -30.11 -30.09
C PRO A 90 -1.54 -29.51 -30.99
N GLU A 91 -2.52 -28.81 -30.41
CA GLU A 91 -3.70 -28.29 -31.11
C GLU A 91 -3.70 -26.77 -31.27
N TYR A 92 -2.74 -26.07 -30.66
CA TYR A 92 -2.70 -24.60 -30.62
C TYR A 92 -1.37 -24.08 -31.15
N SER A 93 -1.43 -23.05 -31.99
CA SER A 93 -0.25 -22.24 -32.33
C SER A 93 -0.31 -20.92 -31.58
N ILE A 94 0.78 -20.55 -30.92
CA ILE A 94 0.89 -19.29 -30.20
C ILE A 94 1.53 -18.28 -31.14
N GLN A 95 0.84 -17.16 -31.36
CA GLN A 95 1.34 -16.03 -32.13
C GLN A 95 1.60 -14.86 -31.20
N GLU A 96 2.74 -14.19 -31.37
CA GLU A 96 2.99 -12.93 -30.68
C GLU A 96 2.16 -11.81 -31.32
N ASN A 97 1.57 -10.97 -30.48
CA ASN A 97 0.98 -9.73 -30.95
C ASN A 97 2.06 -8.83 -31.58
N PRO A 98 1.68 -7.90 -32.48
CA PRO A 98 2.59 -6.89 -33.00
C PRO A 98 3.29 -6.15 -31.86
N THR A 99 4.56 -5.79 -32.05
CA THR A 99 5.32 -5.03 -31.06
C THR A 99 4.64 -3.68 -30.80
N ILE A 100 4.23 -3.47 -29.54
CA ILE A 100 3.68 -2.20 -29.07
C ILE A 100 4.81 -1.42 -28.38
N ASN A 101 4.86 -0.09 -28.59
CA ASN A 101 5.72 0.79 -27.80
C ASN A 101 5.07 1.04 -26.42
N TYR A 102 5.32 0.13 -25.48
CA TYR A 102 4.74 0.22 -24.13
C TYR A 102 5.13 1.50 -23.40
N SER A 103 6.38 1.96 -23.56
CA SER A 103 6.86 3.20 -22.94
C SER A 103 6.04 4.42 -23.37
N GLU A 104 5.66 4.51 -24.64
CA GLU A 104 4.83 5.61 -25.13
C GLU A 104 3.37 5.47 -24.69
N TYR A 105 2.85 4.24 -24.71
CA TYR A 105 1.52 3.94 -24.20
C TYR A 105 1.36 4.37 -22.73
N ILE A 106 2.28 3.97 -21.86
CA ILE A 106 2.16 4.25 -20.43
C ILE A 106 2.38 5.73 -20.10
N LYS A 107 3.24 6.43 -20.86
CA LYS A 107 3.37 7.90 -20.74
C LYS A 107 2.06 8.62 -20.97
N ILE A 108 1.27 8.19 -21.96
CA ILE A 108 -0.07 8.77 -22.21
C ILE A 108 -0.99 8.51 -21.02
N LYS A 109 -0.93 7.32 -20.42
CA LYS A 109 -1.73 6.98 -19.23
C LYS A 109 -1.34 7.79 -18.00
N ILE A 110 -0.05 8.01 -17.77
CA ILE A 110 0.45 8.85 -16.68
C ILE A 110 -0.01 10.31 -16.87
N LEU A 111 0.05 10.84 -18.09
CA LEU A 111 -0.44 12.19 -18.37
C LEU A 111 -1.94 12.32 -18.09
N LYS A 112 -2.75 11.36 -18.56
CA LYS A 112 -4.18 11.32 -18.26
C LYS A 112 -4.46 11.25 -16.77
N TYR A 113 -3.70 10.44 -16.03
CA TYR A 113 -3.82 10.37 -14.58
C TYR A 113 -3.46 11.68 -13.88
N LYS A 114 -2.41 12.38 -14.34
CA LYS A 114 -2.07 13.73 -13.83
C LYS A 114 -3.20 14.74 -14.06
N GLU A 115 -3.86 14.68 -15.23
CA GLU A 115 -5.03 15.53 -15.52
C GLU A 115 -6.19 15.21 -14.58
N GLU A 116 -6.50 13.92 -14.38
CA GLU A 116 -7.54 13.46 -13.43
C GLU A 116 -7.26 13.94 -11.99
N LEU A 117 -6.00 13.91 -11.55
CA LEU A 117 -5.61 14.44 -10.24
C LEU A 117 -5.84 15.94 -10.12
N SER A 118 -5.70 16.69 -11.22
CA SER A 118 -5.91 18.15 -11.23
C SER A 118 -7.38 18.57 -11.24
N GLU A 119 -8.29 17.66 -11.60
CA GLU A 119 -9.74 17.88 -11.57
C GLU A 119 -10.35 17.61 -10.17
N GLY A 120 -9.59 17.00 -9.27
CA GLY A 120 -10.02 16.68 -7.91
C GLY A 120 -10.20 17.92 -7.01
N LEU A 121 -10.78 17.69 -5.82
CA LEU A 121 -10.94 18.74 -4.80
C LEU A 121 -9.61 19.23 -4.22
N ASN A 122 -8.61 18.35 -4.17
CA ASN A 122 -7.32 18.62 -3.56
C ASN A 122 -6.34 19.18 -4.58
N GLU A 123 -5.62 20.24 -4.22
CA GLU A 123 -4.60 20.81 -5.10
C GLU A 123 -3.37 19.88 -5.15
N VAL A 124 -3.03 19.40 -6.35
CA VAL A 124 -1.85 18.58 -6.60
C VAL A 124 -0.86 19.34 -7.48
N ILE A 125 0.38 19.48 -7.02
CA ILE A 125 1.47 20.13 -7.73
C ILE A 125 2.60 19.15 -8.03
N GLU A 126 3.25 19.33 -9.18
CA GLU A 126 4.50 18.66 -9.49
C GLU A 126 5.68 19.48 -8.95
N ILE A 127 6.53 18.86 -8.13
CA ILE A 127 7.75 19.51 -7.63
C ILE A 127 8.88 19.28 -8.65
N PRO A 128 9.45 20.33 -9.26
CA PRO A 128 10.48 20.16 -10.27
C PRO A 128 11.77 19.60 -9.66
N ILE A 129 12.56 18.94 -10.50
CA ILE A 129 13.91 18.51 -10.13
C ILE A 129 14.74 19.74 -9.71
N ALA A 130 15.57 19.55 -8.67
CA ALA A 130 16.52 20.53 -8.21
C ALA A 130 17.31 21.16 -9.38
N SER A 131 17.35 22.48 -9.41
CA SER A 131 18.00 23.23 -10.47
C SER A 131 19.53 23.10 -10.39
N ASN A 132 20.21 23.61 -11.43
CA ASN A 132 21.67 23.65 -11.47
C ASN A 132 22.32 24.36 -10.26
N SER A 133 21.56 25.19 -9.53
CA SER A 133 22.03 25.83 -8.30
C SER A 133 22.37 24.83 -7.19
N ARG A 134 21.67 23.69 -7.13
CA ARG A 134 21.89 22.60 -6.16
C ARG A 134 22.86 21.53 -6.64
N PHE A 135 23.28 21.56 -7.91
CA PHE A 135 24.17 20.56 -8.49
C PHE A 135 25.47 20.36 -7.68
N LYS A 136 26.11 21.45 -7.25
CA LYS A 136 27.31 21.36 -6.39
C LYS A 136 27.03 20.69 -5.05
N SER A 137 25.84 20.90 -4.49
CA SER A 137 25.41 20.25 -3.24
C SER A 137 25.29 18.74 -3.42
N ILE A 138 24.61 18.30 -4.49
CA ILE A 138 24.48 16.88 -4.85
C ILE A 138 25.85 16.22 -5.00
N ILE A 139 26.77 16.87 -5.73
CA ILE A 139 28.14 16.38 -5.91
C ILE A 139 28.88 16.28 -4.57
N ASN A 140 28.78 17.32 -3.72
CA ASN A 140 29.42 17.30 -2.41
C ASN A 140 28.87 16.18 -1.52
N ARG A 141 27.56 15.93 -1.54
CA ARG A 141 26.94 14.81 -0.81
C ARG A 141 27.47 13.47 -1.29
N ALA A 142 27.57 13.27 -2.62
CA ALA A 142 28.06 12.03 -3.20
C ALA A 142 29.51 11.73 -2.77
N PHE A 143 30.40 12.72 -2.85
CA PHE A 143 31.81 12.57 -2.44
C PHE A 143 31.98 12.42 -0.93
N SER A 144 31.22 13.21 -0.15
CA SER A 144 31.29 13.20 1.31
C SER A 144 30.45 12.09 1.95
N LYS A 145 29.72 11.30 1.14
CA LYS A 145 28.79 10.24 1.57
C LYS A 145 27.81 10.74 2.64
N LEU A 146 27.27 11.94 2.42
CA LEU A 146 26.27 12.54 3.29
C LEU A 146 24.88 11.95 3.00
N PRO A 147 24.00 11.83 3.99
CA PRO A 147 22.62 11.43 3.76
C PRO A 147 21.95 12.24 2.64
N PRO A 148 21.11 11.61 1.81
CA PRO A 148 20.62 10.22 1.90
C PRO A 148 21.51 9.18 1.18
N PHE A 149 22.78 9.48 0.87
CA PHE A 149 23.69 8.43 0.39
C PHE A 149 23.97 7.40 1.49
N GLU A 150 23.53 6.16 1.28
CA GLU A 150 23.74 5.06 2.20
C GLU A 150 24.96 4.23 1.79
N GLY A 151 25.84 3.95 2.74
CA GLY A 151 26.96 3.03 2.51
C GLY A 151 27.47 2.44 3.81
N LYS A 152 26.99 1.23 4.17
CA LYS A 152 27.52 0.44 5.29
C LYS A 152 29.04 0.21 5.18
N ASP A 153 29.59 0.22 3.95
CA ASP A 153 31.02 0.00 3.68
C ASP A 153 31.71 1.09 2.85
N LYS A 154 31.12 2.30 2.71
CA LYS A 154 31.69 3.41 1.91
C LYS A 154 31.99 3.09 0.42
N LYS A 155 31.45 1.99 -0.13
CA LYS A 155 31.73 1.49 -1.49
C LYS A 155 30.58 1.60 -2.48
N SER A 156 29.39 1.98 -2.03
CA SER A 156 28.19 2.08 -2.89
C SER A 156 27.82 3.55 -3.13
N ASP A 157 27.37 3.86 -4.35
CA ASP A 157 26.77 5.14 -4.73
C ASP A 157 25.23 5.10 -4.64
N LYS A 158 24.68 4.13 -3.89
CA LYS A 158 23.26 4.04 -3.58
C LYS A 158 22.82 5.30 -2.81
N GLY A 159 21.69 5.88 -3.21
CA GLY A 159 21.19 7.12 -2.63
C GLY A 159 21.22 8.34 -3.56
N PHE A 160 21.67 8.21 -4.81
CA PHE A 160 21.67 9.35 -5.75
C PHE A 160 20.26 9.87 -6.03
N LYS A 161 19.29 8.96 -6.26
CA LYS A 161 17.88 9.33 -6.48
C LYS A 161 17.31 10.04 -5.25
N ASP A 162 17.56 9.46 -4.08
CA ASP A 162 17.12 10.00 -2.79
C ASP A 162 17.74 11.39 -2.55
N ALA A 163 19.01 11.58 -2.94
CA ALA A 163 19.69 12.87 -2.81
C ALA A 163 19.10 13.89 -3.79
N LEU A 164 18.75 13.48 -5.01
CA LEU A 164 18.09 14.36 -5.97
C LEU A 164 16.69 14.75 -5.48
N LEU A 165 15.95 13.81 -4.91
CA LEU A 165 14.64 14.02 -4.29
C LEU A 165 14.75 15.02 -3.13
N TRP A 166 15.65 14.78 -2.18
CA TRP A 166 15.90 15.66 -1.05
C TRP A 166 16.25 17.09 -1.48
N GLU A 167 17.16 17.22 -2.45
CA GLU A 167 17.59 18.52 -2.95
C GLU A 167 16.47 19.27 -3.68
N SER A 168 15.53 18.54 -4.30
CA SER A 168 14.34 19.11 -4.94
C SER A 168 13.36 19.64 -3.88
N VAL A 169 13.13 18.87 -2.81
CA VAL A 169 12.29 19.27 -1.67
C VAL A 169 12.88 20.48 -0.93
N LEU A 170 14.19 20.49 -0.72
CA LEU A 170 14.87 21.60 -0.05
C LEU A 170 14.83 22.88 -0.89
N GLU A 171 15.07 22.80 -2.21
CA GLU A 171 14.94 23.95 -3.10
C GLU A 171 13.50 24.44 -3.21
N PHE A 172 12.52 23.53 -3.17
CA PHE A 172 11.11 23.88 -3.10
C PHE A 172 10.81 24.68 -1.83
N ALA A 173 11.17 24.16 -0.65
CA ALA A 173 10.93 24.85 0.60
C ALA A 173 11.59 26.24 0.67
N LEU A 174 12.79 26.41 0.09
CA LEU A 174 13.47 27.71 -0.02
C LEU A 174 12.70 28.73 -0.86
N LYS A 175 11.93 28.28 -1.85
CA LYS A 175 11.09 29.14 -2.70
C LYS A 175 9.71 29.42 -2.08
N HIS A 176 9.31 28.62 -1.10
CA HIS A 176 8.02 28.69 -0.41
C HIS A 176 8.24 28.95 1.10
N PRO A 177 8.71 30.16 1.49
CA PRO A 177 8.95 30.49 2.89
C PRO A 177 7.63 30.52 3.68
N LYS A 178 7.73 30.36 5.01
CA LYS A 178 6.56 30.26 5.91
C LYS A 178 5.68 29.05 5.59
N SER A 179 6.30 27.90 5.34
CA SER A 179 5.60 26.66 5.02
C SER A 179 5.75 25.60 6.11
N LYS A 180 4.72 24.78 6.28
CA LYS A 180 4.78 23.52 7.02
C LYS A 180 4.71 22.39 6.01
N ILE A 181 5.68 21.48 6.07
CA ILE A 181 5.85 20.42 5.11
C ILE A 181 5.80 19.08 5.83
N ILE A 182 4.90 18.20 5.42
CA ILE A 182 5.00 16.76 5.69
C ILE A 182 5.75 16.15 4.52
N TYR A 183 6.85 15.47 4.79
CA TYR A 183 7.53 14.63 3.82
C TYR A 183 7.28 13.17 4.19
N TYR A 184 6.46 12.49 3.40
CA TYR A 184 6.10 11.10 3.64
C TYR A 184 7.08 10.19 2.89
N SER A 185 7.95 9.51 3.64
CA SER A 185 8.92 8.55 3.13
C SER A 185 9.08 7.39 4.10
N LYS A 186 9.00 6.15 3.58
CA LYS A 186 9.28 4.93 4.36
C LYS A 186 10.78 4.65 4.52
N ASP A 187 11.64 5.45 3.88
CA ASP A 187 13.09 5.21 3.88
C ASP A 187 13.77 5.81 5.14
N ASN A 188 14.57 4.98 5.79
CA ASN A 188 15.34 5.35 6.97
C ASN A 188 16.52 6.27 6.66
N ALA A 189 16.92 6.40 5.39
CA ALA A 189 17.92 7.37 4.96
C ALA A 189 17.50 8.82 5.28
N PHE A 190 16.20 9.08 5.39
CA PHE A 190 15.64 10.36 5.77
C PHE A 190 15.39 10.40 7.28
N GLY A 191 16.29 11.09 8.00
CA GLY A 191 16.24 11.17 9.45
C GLY A 191 16.74 12.50 10.00
N ASN A 192 17.17 12.48 11.28
CA ASN A 192 17.52 13.68 12.04
C ASN A 192 18.58 14.58 11.38
N PHE A 193 19.50 14.01 10.58
CA PHE A 193 20.50 14.79 9.86
C PHE A 193 19.84 15.76 8.84
N LEU A 194 18.92 15.24 8.03
CA LEU A 194 18.22 16.03 7.01
C LEU A 194 17.22 17.01 7.65
N LEU A 195 16.57 16.61 8.74
CA LEU A 195 15.70 17.51 9.51
C LEU A 195 16.48 18.71 10.07
N LYS A 196 17.68 18.45 10.62
CA LYS A 196 18.58 19.50 11.11
C LYS A 196 19.04 20.40 9.97
N GLU A 197 19.46 19.82 8.85
CA GLU A 197 19.86 20.59 7.66
C GLU A 197 18.73 21.50 7.17
N PHE A 198 17.50 20.99 7.11
CA PHE A 198 16.33 21.76 6.72
C PHE A 198 16.12 22.95 7.65
N THR A 199 16.13 22.72 8.96
CA THR A 199 15.93 23.76 9.99
C THR A 199 17.01 24.84 9.92
N GLU A 200 18.25 24.47 9.59
CA GLU A 200 19.36 25.42 9.43
C GLU A 200 19.31 26.19 8.10
N SER A 201 18.72 25.60 7.06
CA SER A 201 18.73 26.14 5.69
C SER A 201 17.47 26.94 5.34
N VAL A 202 16.32 26.55 5.88
CA VAL A 202 15.00 27.11 5.53
C VAL A 202 14.40 27.78 6.76
N ALA A 203 14.67 29.09 6.90
CA ALA A 203 14.10 29.88 7.98
C ALA A 203 12.57 29.94 7.88
N ASP A 204 11.92 30.05 9.04
CA ASP A 204 10.47 30.23 9.19
C ASP A 204 9.60 29.10 8.60
N SER A 205 10.19 27.94 8.25
CA SER A 205 9.46 26.78 7.75
C SER A 205 9.73 25.55 8.61
N LEU A 206 8.77 24.63 8.67
CA LEU A 206 8.87 23.39 9.44
C LEU A 206 8.75 22.20 8.51
N LEU A 207 9.53 21.15 8.78
CA LEU A 207 9.49 19.88 8.08
C LEU A 207 9.19 18.77 9.08
N PHE A 208 8.28 17.87 8.72
CA PHE A 208 7.96 16.65 9.45
C PHE A 208 8.17 15.47 8.51
N ILE A 209 9.10 14.58 8.86
CA ILE A 209 9.33 13.36 8.10
C ILE A 209 8.45 12.28 8.73
N CYS A 210 7.47 11.78 7.98
CA CYS A 210 6.54 10.74 8.42
C CYS A 210 6.87 9.42 7.73
N LYS A 211 6.79 8.31 8.46
CA LYS A 211 7.14 6.96 7.97
C LYS A 211 5.96 6.04 7.70
N ASN A 212 4.78 6.37 8.21
CA ASN A 212 3.56 5.59 8.09
C ASN A 212 2.33 6.52 8.08
N GLU A 213 1.17 5.96 7.77
CA GLU A 213 -0.08 6.71 7.68
C GLU A 213 -0.50 7.31 9.03
N ASP A 214 -0.25 6.63 10.15
CA ASP A 214 -0.59 7.11 11.49
C ASP A 214 0.17 8.39 11.87
N GLU A 215 1.46 8.45 11.51
CA GLU A 215 2.28 9.65 11.69
C GLU A 215 1.75 10.81 10.83
N VAL A 216 1.36 10.53 9.58
CA VAL A 216 0.75 11.53 8.70
C VAL A 216 -0.59 12.00 9.25
N LYS A 217 -1.48 11.07 9.65
CA LYS A 217 -2.77 11.35 10.31
C LYS A 217 -2.57 12.28 11.50
N THR A 218 -1.65 11.94 12.40
CA THR A 218 -1.33 12.74 13.58
C THR A 218 -0.90 14.17 13.21
N GLN A 219 -0.07 14.33 12.17
CA GLN A 219 0.35 15.66 11.69
C GLN A 219 -0.80 16.44 11.02
N LEU A 220 -1.61 15.78 10.20
CA LEU A 220 -2.77 16.39 9.55
C LEU A 220 -3.81 16.87 10.58
N GLU A 221 -4.07 16.09 11.63
CA GLU A 221 -4.95 16.51 12.72
C GLU A 221 -4.39 17.72 13.49
N MET A 222 -3.07 17.82 13.66
CA MET A 222 -2.44 19.00 14.24
C MET A 222 -2.61 20.22 13.32
N TRP A 223 -2.43 20.05 12.01
CA TRP A 223 -2.66 21.13 11.05
C TRP A 223 -4.11 21.59 11.03
N ALA A 224 -5.08 20.67 11.04
CA ALA A 224 -6.50 21.02 11.08
C ALA A 224 -6.85 21.84 12.34
N LYS A 225 -6.33 21.46 13.52
CA LYS A 225 -6.49 22.22 14.76
C LYS A 225 -5.87 23.62 14.70
N GLU A 226 -4.75 23.76 13.99
CA GLU A 226 -4.06 25.04 13.81
C GLU A 226 -4.74 25.96 12.79
N ILE A 227 -5.29 25.38 11.71
CA ILE A 227 -6.00 26.10 10.65
C ILE A 227 -7.34 26.63 11.20
N ASP A 228 -8.17 25.74 11.73
CA ASP A 228 -9.44 26.12 12.35
C ASP A 228 -9.84 25.15 13.46
N LYS A 229 -9.50 25.54 14.69
CA LYS A 229 -9.84 24.79 15.90
C LYS A 229 -11.34 24.57 16.08
N TYR A 230 -12.21 25.44 15.57
CA TYR A 230 -13.65 25.36 15.79
C TYR A 230 -14.35 24.47 14.77
N SER A 231 -13.77 24.32 13.58
CA SER A 231 -14.27 23.44 12.51
C SER A 231 -13.62 22.04 12.54
N TYR A 232 -12.53 21.87 13.30
CA TYR A 232 -11.86 20.58 13.46
C TYR A 232 -12.80 19.47 13.94
N GLN A 233 -12.90 18.42 13.13
CA GLN A 233 -13.40 17.11 13.50
C GLN A 233 -12.23 16.12 13.41
N PRO A 234 -12.00 15.26 14.42
CA PRO A 234 -10.94 14.26 14.35
C PRO A 234 -11.19 13.28 13.21
N ILE A 235 -10.11 12.76 12.63
CA ILE A 235 -10.21 11.64 11.68
C ILE A 235 -10.66 10.43 12.50
N GLU A 236 -11.88 9.96 12.26
CA GLU A 236 -12.38 8.74 12.88
C GLU A 236 -11.37 7.60 12.60
N ASP A 237 -11.09 6.77 13.61
CA ASP A 237 -10.34 5.53 13.38
C ASP A 237 -11.19 4.64 12.47
N PHE A 238 -11.01 4.79 11.16
CA PHE A 238 -11.56 3.89 10.17
C PHE A 238 -10.67 2.65 10.18
N ASP A 239 -11.02 1.70 11.04
CA ASP A 239 -10.56 0.34 10.89
C ASP A 239 -11.32 -0.22 9.66
N GLU A 240 -10.65 -0.23 8.50
CA GLU A 240 -11.21 -0.71 7.22
C GLU A 240 -11.79 -2.12 7.36
N ASN A 241 -11.27 -2.89 8.31
CA ASN A 241 -11.70 -4.24 8.60
C ASN A 241 -12.71 -4.32 9.75
N LYS A 242 -13.13 -3.20 10.36
CA LYS A 242 -14.01 -3.21 11.53
C LYS A 242 -15.29 -3.99 11.27
N GLU A 243 -15.95 -3.74 10.15
CA GLU A 243 -17.22 -4.38 9.82
C GLU A 243 -17.04 -5.89 9.56
N ILE A 244 -15.98 -6.29 8.85
CA ILE A 244 -15.70 -7.71 8.61
C ILE A 244 -15.23 -8.40 9.90
N VAL A 245 -14.48 -7.74 10.76
CA VAL A 245 -14.07 -8.25 12.08
C VAL A 245 -15.29 -8.38 13.00
N GLU A 246 -16.19 -7.40 13.02
CA GLU A 246 -17.46 -7.51 13.74
C GLU A 246 -18.31 -8.68 13.21
N TRP A 247 -18.35 -8.89 11.89
CA TRP A 247 -19.06 -10.03 11.29
C TRP A 247 -18.38 -11.39 11.57
N LEU A 248 -17.05 -11.49 11.54
CA LEU A 248 -16.31 -12.71 11.88
C LEU A 248 -16.57 -13.16 13.33
N ASN A 249 -16.93 -12.22 14.20
CA ASN A 249 -17.32 -12.48 15.58
C ASN A 249 -18.85 -12.71 15.77
N SER A 250 -19.62 -12.71 14.69
CA SER A 250 -21.09 -12.83 14.72
C SER A 250 -21.60 -14.28 14.67
N GLU A 251 -22.86 -14.48 15.06
CA GLU A 251 -23.54 -15.79 14.92
C GLU A 251 -23.71 -16.22 13.46
N ASP A 252 -23.73 -15.27 12.52
CA ASP A 252 -23.89 -15.55 11.10
C ASP A 252 -22.66 -16.28 10.55
N PHE A 253 -21.46 -15.76 10.81
CA PHE A 253 -20.19 -16.41 10.44
C PHE A 253 -20.13 -17.85 10.95
N ILE A 254 -20.42 -18.05 12.25
CA ILE A 254 -20.43 -19.37 12.88
C ILE A 254 -21.41 -20.30 12.16
N THR A 255 -22.61 -19.80 11.84
CA THR A 255 -23.63 -20.58 11.14
C THR A 255 -23.15 -20.99 9.74
N GLN A 256 -22.47 -20.10 9.01
CA GLN A 256 -21.95 -20.40 7.68
C GLN A 256 -20.84 -21.45 7.71
N ILE A 257 -19.86 -21.33 8.62
CA ILE A 257 -18.79 -22.33 8.81
C ILE A 257 -19.37 -23.71 9.13
N MET A 258 -20.37 -23.76 10.02
CA MET A 258 -20.95 -25.02 10.51
C MET A 258 -21.89 -25.68 9.50
N SER A 259 -22.64 -24.91 8.71
CA SER A 259 -23.69 -25.43 7.83
C SER A 259 -23.19 -25.82 6.44
N ARG A 260 -22.12 -25.19 5.94
CA ARG A 260 -21.65 -25.36 4.55
C ARG A 260 -20.69 -26.52 4.35
N GLY A 261 -20.21 -27.14 5.42
CA GLY A 261 -19.50 -28.41 5.35
C GLY A 261 -18.15 -28.34 4.65
N PHE A 262 -17.35 -27.31 4.95
CA PHE A 262 -16.00 -27.08 4.40
C PHE A 262 -14.94 -28.12 4.81
N GLY A 263 -15.32 -29.23 5.43
CA GLY A 263 -14.38 -30.24 5.92
C GLY A 263 -13.55 -29.82 7.13
N LEU A 264 -13.81 -28.65 7.71
CA LEU A 264 -13.11 -28.15 8.90
C LEU A 264 -13.58 -28.81 10.20
N VAL A 265 -14.83 -29.29 10.23
CA VAL A 265 -15.51 -29.76 11.42
C VAL A 265 -15.90 -31.24 11.30
N GLU A 266 -15.54 -32.05 12.29
CA GLU A 266 -15.92 -33.45 12.33
C GLU A 266 -17.36 -33.67 12.84
N ASN A 267 -18.10 -34.51 12.13
CA ASN A 267 -19.46 -34.94 12.50
C ASN A 267 -19.49 -36.46 12.76
N GLY A 268 -18.83 -36.90 13.82
CA GLY A 268 -18.76 -38.29 14.26
C GLY A 268 -20.01 -38.77 15.03
N ARG A 269 -20.29 -40.07 15.01
CA ARG A 269 -21.43 -40.68 15.73
C ARG A 269 -21.39 -40.48 17.26
N LEU A 270 -20.21 -40.20 17.80
CA LEU A 270 -19.96 -39.98 19.23
C LEU A 270 -20.22 -38.53 19.67
N ILE A 271 -20.34 -37.62 18.70
CA ILE A 271 -20.50 -36.19 18.93
C ILE A 271 -22.00 -35.89 19.11
N SER A 272 -22.34 -35.13 20.14
CA SER A 272 -23.70 -34.63 20.41
C SER A 272 -23.93 -33.23 19.85
N SER A 273 -22.92 -32.37 19.95
CA SER A 273 -22.94 -31.02 19.40
C SER A 273 -21.53 -30.51 19.15
N THR A 274 -21.42 -29.57 18.22
CA THR A 274 -20.16 -28.95 17.85
C THR A 274 -20.35 -27.44 17.78
N THR A 275 -19.38 -26.69 18.27
CA THR A 275 -19.34 -25.23 18.17
C THR A 275 -17.98 -24.80 17.65
N ALA A 276 -17.93 -23.76 16.82
CA ALA A 276 -16.70 -23.22 16.27
C ALA A 276 -16.64 -21.71 16.51
N HIS A 277 -15.46 -21.22 16.88
CA HIS A 277 -15.20 -19.80 17.10
C HIS A 277 -13.84 -19.44 16.53
N LEU A 278 -13.75 -18.30 15.83
CA LEU A 278 -12.47 -17.72 15.45
C LEU A 278 -11.86 -17.11 16.73
N ILE A 279 -10.68 -17.59 17.12
CA ILE A 279 -10.02 -17.17 18.36
C ILE A 279 -8.84 -16.23 18.10
N ASP A 280 -8.33 -16.21 16.87
CA ASP A 280 -7.31 -15.27 16.42
C ASP A 280 -7.48 -14.96 14.94
N ILE A 281 -7.06 -13.75 14.53
CA ILE A 281 -7.03 -13.29 13.15
C ILE A 281 -5.61 -12.84 12.84
N ASP A 282 -4.93 -13.59 11.99
CA ASP A 282 -3.54 -13.34 11.64
C ASP A 282 -3.44 -12.27 10.53
N ASN A 283 -4.30 -12.37 9.51
CA ASN A 283 -4.29 -11.47 8.36
C ASN A 283 -5.67 -11.31 7.74
N ILE A 284 -5.97 -10.12 7.22
CA ILE A 284 -7.14 -9.82 6.41
C ILE A 284 -6.65 -9.06 5.17
N GLU A 285 -6.80 -9.66 4.00
CA GLU A 285 -6.40 -9.09 2.71
C GLU A 285 -7.61 -8.87 1.82
N CYS A 286 -7.85 -7.62 1.39
CA CYS A 286 -8.86 -7.33 0.37
C CYS A 286 -8.31 -7.69 -1.01
N MET A 287 -8.84 -8.76 -1.61
CA MET A 287 -8.39 -9.31 -2.89
C MET A 287 -8.92 -8.51 -4.07
N THR A 288 -10.19 -8.09 -4.01
CA THR A 288 -10.84 -7.24 -5.02
C THR A 288 -11.90 -6.35 -4.37
N SER A 289 -12.12 -5.17 -4.93
CA SER A 289 -13.18 -4.26 -4.52
C SER A 289 -13.77 -3.58 -5.75
N ASN A 290 -15.05 -3.84 -6.02
CA ASN A 290 -15.85 -3.17 -7.04
C ASN A 290 -17.01 -2.39 -6.38
N GLU A 291 -17.81 -1.65 -7.16
CA GLU A 291 -18.96 -0.88 -6.61
C GLU A 291 -20.00 -1.77 -5.92
N ASP A 292 -20.16 -3.03 -6.36
CA ASP A 292 -21.22 -3.93 -5.88
C ASP A 292 -20.73 -5.04 -4.93
N SER A 293 -19.41 -5.28 -4.88
CA SER A 293 -18.85 -6.42 -4.12
C SER A 293 -17.39 -6.23 -3.69
N LYS A 294 -17.05 -6.79 -2.52
CA LYS A 294 -15.68 -6.89 -2.01
C LYS A 294 -15.34 -8.35 -1.71
N GLU A 295 -14.12 -8.76 -2.05
CA GLU A 295 -13.61 -10.10 -1.75
C GLU A 295 -12.45 -10.00 -0.78
N TYR A 296 -12.50 -10.78 0.30
CA TYR A 296 -11.49 -10.84 1.34
C TYR A 296 -10.93 -12.24 1.44
N TYR A 297 -9.62 -12.31 1.68
CA TYR A 297 -8.93 -13.50 2.13
C TYR A 297 -8.51 -13.28 3.59
N ILE A 298 -8.87 -14.20 4.47
CA ILE A 298 -8.63 -14.11 5.90
C ILE A 298 -7.85 -15.34 6.35
N GLU A 299 -6.77 -15.09 7.08
CA GLU A 299 -6.01 -16.12 7.79
C GLU A 299 -6.26 -15.96 9.28
N GLY A 300 -6.50 -17.07 9.97
CA GLY A 300 -6.67 -17.05 11.41
C GLY A 300 -6.75 -18.42 12.03
N VAL A 301 -7.06 -18.44 13.32
CA VAL A 301 -7.11 -19.65 14.13
C VAL A 301 -8.55 -19.93 14.54
N LEU A 302 -9.10 -21.04 14.05
CA LEU A 302 -10.42 -21.53 14.40
C LEU A 302 -10.34 -22.56 15.53
N GLN A 303 -11.03 -22.31 16.64
CA GLN A 303 -11.23 -23.32 17.68
C GLN A 303 -12.55 -24.04 17.47
N VAL A 304 -12.48 -25.38 17.38
CA VAL A 304 -13.65 -26.25 17.30
C VAL A 304 -13.79 -27.01 18.61
N ILE A 305 -14.95 -26.92 19.25
CA ILE A 305 -15.28 -27.59 20.51
C ILE A 305 -16.33 -28.65 20.23
N TYR A 306 -16.03 -29.88 20.63
CA TYR A 306 -16.89 -31.04 20.49
C TYR A 306 -17.43 -31.47 21.85
N GLU A 307 -18.76 -31.54 21.97
CA GLU A 307 -19.41 -32.24 23.08
C GLU A 307 -19.72 -33.66 22.66
N LEU A 308 -19.35 -34.62 23.51
CA LEU A 308 -19.57 -36.04 23.31
C LEU A 308 -20.87 -36.48 23.99
N ARG A 309 -21.51 -37.50 23.44
CA ARG A 309 -22.79 -38.03 23.97
C ARG A 309 -22.70 -38.58 25.39
N ASP A 310 -21.51 -38.91 25.87
CA ASP A 310 -21.25 -39.34 27.25
C ASP A 310 -21.05 -38.18 28.23
N GLY A 311 -21.17 -36.93 27.75
CA GLY A 311 -20.96 -35.71 28.52
C GLY A 311 -19.51 -35.22 28.52
N GLY A 312 -18.59 -35.90 27.84
CA GLY A 312 -17.21 -35.44 27.64
C GLY A 312 -17.14 -34.20 26.74
N LYS A 313 -16.08 -33.41 26.90
CA LYS A 313 -15.76 -32.27 26.03
C LYS A 313 -14.32 -32.38 25.55
N THR A 314 -14.10 -32.10 24.27
CA THR A 314 -12.77 -31.96 23.67
C THR A 314 -12.76 -30.79 22.70
N SER A 315 -11.59 -30.27 22.38
CA SER A 315 -11.45 -29.16 21.44
C SER A 315 -10.19 -29.31 20.61
N GLU A 316 -10.19 -28.74 19.40
CA GLU A 316 -9.04 -28.60 18.54
C GLU A 316 -8.92 -27.17 18.03
N THR A 317 -7.71 -26.80 17.63
CA THR A 317 -7.41 -25.50 17.00
C THR A 317 -6.85 -25.76 15.62
N ILE A 318 -7.34 -25.02 14.64
CA ILE A 318 -7.06 -25.22 13.22
C ILE A 318 -6.64 -23.87 12.64
N ASN A 319 -5.47 -23.81 12.01
CA ASN A 319 -5.10 -22.67 11.18
C ASN A 319 -5.94 -22.73 9.91
N VAL A 320 -6.67 -21.66 9.61
CA VAL A 320 -7.66 -21.64 8.52
C VAL A 320 -7.44 -20.46 7.59
N GLY A 321 -7.60 -20.73 6.30
CA GLY A 321 -7.78 -19.73 5.26
C GLY A 321 -9.25 -19.65 4.90
N ILE A 322 -9.81 -18.44 4.84
CA ILE A 322 -11.23 -18.19 4.60
C ILE A 322 -11.36 -17.15 3.49
N GLU A 323 -12.08 -17.49 2.43
CA GLU A 323 -12.46 -16.57 1.36
C GLU A 323 -13.88 -16.06 1.60
N VAL A 324 -14.04 -14.74 1.70
CA VAL A 324 -15.31 -14.08 2.03
C VAL A 324 -15.66 -13.08 0.94
N THR A 325 -16.90 -13.13 0.47
CA THR A 325 -17.48 -12.12 -0.42
C THR A 325 -18.50 -11.29 0.35
N ILE A 326 -18.42 -9.97 0.20
CA ILE A 326 -19.40 -9.01 0.70
C ILE A 326 -20.15 -8.44 -0.50
N LEU A 327 -21.48 -8.52 -0.49
CA LEU A 327 -22.37 -7.93 -1.49
C LEU A 327 -23.15 -6.75 -0.88
N ASP A 328 -23.34 -5.70 -1.67
CA ASP A 328 -24.12 -4.50 -1.29
C ASP A 328 -23.71 -3.93 0.10
N ASP A 329 -22.43 -4.01 0.43
CA ASP A 329 -21.83 -3.60 1.73
C ASP A 329 -22.54 -4.14 2.99
N SER A 330 -23.28 -5.25 2.90
CA SER A 330 -24.09 -5.73 4.04
C SER A 330 -24.34 -7.24 4.08
N ILE A 331 -24.13 -7.95 2.98
CA ILE A 331 -24.38 -9.39 2.89
C ILE A 331 -23.04 -10.11 2.79
N TYR A 332 -22.67 -10.84 3.83
CA TYR A 332 -21.42 -11.60 3.91
C TYR A 332 -21.63 -13.06 3.53
N PHE A 333 -20.70 -13.62 2.77
CA PHE A 333 -20.77 -14.99 2.29
C PHE A 333 -19.40 -15.65 2.34
N ILE A 334 -19.29 -16.81 2.99
CA ILE A 334 -18.07 -17.63 2.93
C ILE A 334 -18.09 -18.45 1.65
N GLU A 335 -17.21 -18.12 0.70
CA GLU A 335 -17.05 -18.84 -0.56
C GLU A 335 -16.33 -20.17 -0.33
N CYS A 336 -15.20 -20.12 0.38
CA CYS A 336 -14.49 -21.32 0.80
C CYS A 336 -13.78 -21.11 2.15
N ALA A 337 -13.50 -22.23 2.83
CA ALA A 337 -12.65 -22.26 4.00
C ALA A 337 -11.86 -23.57 4.01
N TYR A 338 -10.57 -23.52 4.35
CA TYR A 338 -9.68 -24.68 4.31
C TYR A 338 -8.59 -24.59 5.39
N ARG A 339 -7.96 -25.72 5.69
CA ARG A 339 -6.85 -25.80 6.65
C ARG A 339 -5.57 -25.27 5.99
N ILE A 340 -4.85 -24.40 6.68
CA ILE A 340 -3.52 -23.97 6.31
C ILE A 340 -2.56 -24.90 7.05
N ASP A 341 -1.98 -25.87 6.34
CA ASP A 341 -0.98 -26.75 6.93
C ASP A 341 0.36 -25.99 7.08
N ASP A 342 0.96 -26.04 8.26
CA ASP A 342 2.31 -25.53 8.51
C ASP A 342 3.32 -26.47 7.83
N GLU A 343 3.90 -25.99 6.72
CA GLU A 343 5.05 -26.52 5.95
C GLU A 343 4.84 -27.73 5.00
N ASP A 344 5.23 -27.49 3.75
CA ASP A 344 5.93 -28.36 2.80
C ASP A 344 6.11 -29.85 3.20
N ASP A 345 5.27 -30.72 2.65
CA ASP A 345 5.72 -32.06 2.27
C ASP A 345 6.00 -32.03 0.76
N GLU A 346 7.24 -31.70 0.40
CA GLU A 346 7.84 -32.19 -0.84
C GLU A 346 7.72 -33.71 -0.79
N GLY A 347 6.65 -34.24 -1.39
CA GLY A 347 6.51 -35.65 -1.65
C GLY A 347 7.63 -36.07 -2.59
N ASP A 348 8.69 -36.64 -2.02
CA ASP A 348 9.64 -37.50 -2.67
C ASP A 348 8.88 -38.48 -3.60
N GLU A 349 8.94 -38.24 -4.91
CA GLU A 349 8.64 -39.28 -5.90
C GLU A 349 9.76 -40.32 -5.79
N ASP A 350 9.52 -41.29 -4.91
CA ASP A 350 10.26 -42.53 -4.80
C ASP A 350 10.03 -43.33 -6.10
N GLU A 351 10.80 -43.05 -7.15
CA GLU A 351 10.98 -43.97 -8.28
C GLU A 351 11.72 -45.22 -7.79
N SER A 352 10.95 -46.19 -7.26
CA SER A 352 11.39 -47.57 -7.10
C SER A 352 10.47 -48.54 -7.85
N GLU A 353 11.01 -49.02 -8.97
CA GLU A 353 10.80 -50.32 -9.64
C GLU A 353 9.39 -50.96 -9.63
N VAL A 354 8.76 -51.07 -10.81
CA VAL A 354 8.49 -52.35 -11.52
C VAL A 354 8.52 -52.14 -13.04
#